data_AF-A0A932YP51-F1
#
_entry.id   AF-A0A932YP51-F1
#
_cell.length_a   1.000
_cell.length_b   1.000
_cell.length_c   1.000
_cell.angle_alpha   90.00
_cell.angle_beta   90.00
_cell.angle_gamma   90.00
#
_symmetry.space_group_name_H-M   'P 1'
#
loop_
_entity.id
_entity.type
_entity.pdbx_description
1 polymer ?
#
loop_
_entity_poly.entity_id
_entity_poly.type
_entity_poly.pdbx_seq_one_letter_code
_entity_poly.pdbx_strand_id
1 'polypeptide(L)'
;MDKQDDDISDKRTESDTLKQQIGHFLNFLEEYNAKRPSPRPHEDYKFLRDFFPKFIDDNNKRIDEVKSEAYKKALRLALQQFPHKLFWVLCLDGRVLTILMYGGSAGIDDSIRVPGGILREFVRGKDGRFHLQKDSVYAQLLKKALDHSPTGAIAEIFDSHVGCAARKAEEASRGRYPEDNGLLTDVLHKKQMFDAVLDFVQKVYNGTKKIFPIQTSFDPHTGFLYMGLATDDAVAYAREHGNAYTEKVLAELTKQGKIISAEVIAEDTNIKKLFSEHDFSLAWKTHYVESAQRFWQAVNNMKKDALPIIEEKLKAIFPYLKDGSNKDMQDELALKAVLLLANAFSGYLENKHPEILDGKKGEKKSRHQYAYGVHEEEGIKVTEGGYPPQHVSTFSLFSLIEKKLPAHLELAALLVRSNRLEERIQDHSGNFTDPKEFAKAPIPVVMQEIIRDDRLLDADWNAVERIDWSDLARINWDHMSYEEFDNYIESKGKIAQPIANAIIKLKRKMGIIFDAQRTIAHHLVNHDQVVLPVLTDHSRRIRCVLPFVKLGFE
;
A
#
# COMPACT_ATOMS: atom_id res chain seq x y z
N MET A 1 -61.15 11.18 -14.36
CA MET A 1 -60.07 10.74 -15.25
C MET A 1 -58.78 11.16 -14.60
N ASP A 2 -58.34 10.36 -13.65
CA ASP A 2 -57.09 10.56 -12.93
C ASP A 2 -55.95 10.15 -13.85
N LYS A 3 -55.01 11.08 -14.07
CA LYS A 3 -53.70 10.76 -14.64
C LYS A 3 -52.86 10.21 -13.50
N GLN A 4 -52.63 8.90 -13.55
CA GLN A 4 -51.51 8.27 -12.87
C GLN A 4 -50.24 8.78 -13.55
N ASP A 5 -49.52 9.68 -12.90
CA ASP A 5 -48.13 9.95 -13.22
C ASP A 5 -47.33 8.72 -12.78
N ASP A 6 -46.95 7.90 -13.75
CA ASP A 6 -45.96 6.85 -13.58
C ASP A 6 -44.61 7.51 -13.25
N ASP A 7 -44.32 7.62 -11.97
CA ASP A 7 -42.97 7.88 -11.45
C ASP A 7 -42.11 6.63 -11.72
N ILE A 8 -41.64 6.52 -12.96
CA ILE A 8 -40.59 5.58 -13.34
C ILE A 8 -39.31 6.08 -12.66
N SER A 9 -39.15 5.70 -11.39
CA SER A 9 -37.90 5.89 -10.67
C SER A 9 -36.79 5.19 -11.45
N ASP A 10 -35.90 5.98 -12.05
CA ASP A 10 -34.71 5.53 -12.78
C ASP A 10 -33.83 4.70 -11.83
N LYS A 11 -34.04 3.37 -11.79
CA LYS A 11 -33.28 2.44 -10.94
C LYS A 11 -31.89 2.19 -11.57
N ARG A 12 -31.10 3.24 -11.75
CA ARG A 12 -29.68 3.09 -12.07
C ARG A 12 -28.96 2.50 -10.87
N THR A 13 -28.11 1.52 -11.09
CA THR A 13 -27.23 1.03 -10.04
C THR A 13 -26.06 2.01 -9.83
N GLU A 14 -25.41 1.96 -8.66
CA GLU A 14 -24.19 2.74 -8.39
C GLU A 14 -23.10 2.46 -9.44
N SER A 15 -22.98 1.21 -9.90
CA SER A 15 -22.02 0.81 -10.95
C SER A 15 -22.33 1.47 -12.29
N ASP A 16 -23.60 1.59 -12.67
CA ASP A 16 -24.00 2.25 -13.92
C ASP A 16 -23.67 3.75 -13.90
N THR A 17 -23.89 4.40 -12.75
CA THR A 17 -23.59 5.82 -12.54
C THR A 17 -22.09 6.08 -12.66
N LEU A 18 -21.26 5.29 -11.99
CA LEU A 18 -19.79 5.41 -12.07
C LEU A 18 -19.28 5.15 -13.50
N LYS A 19 -19.81 4.14 -14.19
CA LYS A 19 -19.47 3.86 -15.60
C LYS A 19 -19.80 5.03 -16.51
N GLN A 20 -20.96 5.65 -16.31
CA GLN A 20 -21.35 6.85 -17.05
C GLN A 20 -20.40 8.02 -16.78
N GLN A 21 -20.08 8.30 -15.51
CA GLN A 21 -19.17 9.39 -15.14
C GLN A 21 -17.76 9.18 -15.71
N ILE A 22 -17.24 7.94 -15.69
CA ILE A 22 -15.97 7.58 -16.36
C ILE A 22 -16.07 7.81 -17.87
N GLY A 23 -17.16 7.39 -18.49
CA GLY A 23 -17.40 7.59 -19.93
C GLY A 23 -17.37 9.08 -20.31
N HIS A 24 -18.06 9.92 -19.54
CA HIS A 24 -18.04 11.38 -19.74
C HIS A 24 -16.63 11.96 -19.58
N PHE A 25 -15.90 11.56 -18.53
CA PHE A 25 -14.53 11.98 -18.28
C PHE A 25 -13.60 11.61 -19.45
N LEU A 26 -13.66 10.37 -19.94
CA LEU A 26 -12.80 9.92 -21.03
C LEU A 26 -13.18 10.53 -22.39
N ASN A 27 -14.48 10.73 -22.65
CA ASN A 27 -14.94 11.41 -23.86
C ASN A 27 -14.43 12.86 -23.90
N PHE A 28 -14.46 13.56 -22.76
CA PHE A 28 -13.90 14.91 -22.66
C PHE A 28 -12.40 14.95 -22.98
N LEU A 29 -11.61 14.02 -22.41
CA LEU A 29 -10.18 13.94 -22.70
C LEU A 29 -9.90 13.64 -24.17
N GLU A 30 -10.71 12.79 -24.79
CA GLU A 30 -10.58 12.43 -26.21
C GLU A 30 -10.97 13.60 -27.14
N GLU A 31 -12.06 14.31 -26.85
CA GLU A 31 -12.45 15.53 -27.55
C GLU A 31 -11.34 16.59 -27.52
N TYR A 32 -10.67 16.76 -26.38
CA TYR A 32 -9.53 17.66 -26.29
C TYR A 32 -8.33 17.14 -27.08
N ASN A 33 -8.03 15.85 -26.96
CA ASN A 33 -6.90 15.24 -27.64
C ASN A 33 -6.97 15.40 -29.17
N ALA A 34 -8.18 15.31 -29.74
CA ALA A 34 -8.41 15.53 -31.17
C ALA A 34 -8.03 16.95 -31.64
N LYS A 35 -7.92 17.93 -30.74
CA LYS A 35 -7.52 19.31 -31.03
C LYS A 35 -6.02 19.55 -30.91
N ARG A 36 -5.23 18.55 -30.45
CA ARG A 36 -3.79 18.70 -30.20
C ARG A 36 -2.98 18.62 -31.51
N PRO A 37 -1.81 19.27 -31.60
CA PRO A 37 -0.91 19.14 -32.75
C PRO A 37 -0.44 17.70 -33.00
N SER A 38 -0.28 16.93 -31.92
CA SER A 38 0.03 15.50 -31.96
C SER A 38 -0.96 14.77 -31.05
N PRO A 39 -2.13 14.36 -31.59
CA PRO A 39 -3.11 13.60 -30.85
C PRO A 39 -2.56 12.24 -30.43
N ARG A 40 -2.91 11.79 -29.23
CA ARG A 40 -2.72 10.39 -28.84
C ARG A 40 -3.62 9.47 -29.67
N PRO A 41 -3.19 8.21 -29.93
CA PRO A 41 -4.01 7.20 -30.59
C PRO A 41 -5.36 6.96 -29.90
N HIS A 42 -6.36 6.51 -30.64
CA HIS A 42 -7.69 6.20 -30.09
C HIS A 42 -7.64 4.97 -29.17
N GLU A 43 -6.72 4.05 -29.44
CA GLU A 43 -6.40 2.83 -28.69
C GLU A 43 -6.04 3.15 -27.23
N ASP A 44 -5.35 4.27 -27.00
CA ASP A 44 -5.02 4.75 -25.65
C ASP A 44 -6.27 5.00 -24.81
N TYR A 45 -7.32 5.58 -25.41
CA TYR A 45 -8.58 5.86 -24.72
C TYR A 45 -9.45 4.61 -24.57
N LYS A 46 -9.37 3.66 -25.52
CA LYS A 46 -10.01 2.34 -25.36
C LYS A 46 -9.40 1.57 -24.19
N PHE A 47 -8.07 1.58 -24.05
CA PHE A 47 -7.39 1.00 -22.89
C PHE A 47 -7.85 1.63 -21.57
N LEU A 48 -7.96 2.96 -21.49
CA LEU A 48 -8.46 3.64 -20.29
C LEU A 48 -9.94 3.31 -20.00
N ARG A 49 -10.78 3.16 -21.03
CA ARG A 49 -12.18 2.73 -20.92
C ARG A 49 -12.33 1.31 -20.40
N ASP A 50 -11.35 0.45 -20.63
CA ASP A 50 -11.30 -0.90 -20.07
C ASP A 50 -10.76 -0.88 -18.63
N PHE A 51 -9.64 -0.19 -18.40
CA PHE A 51 -8.95 -0.17 -17.10
C PHE A 51 -9.79 0.43 -15.97
N PHE A 52 -10.32 1.65 -16.14
CA PHE A 52 -10.95 2.37 -15.01
C PHE A 52 -12.21 1.68 -14.46
N PRO A 53 -13.16 1.21 -15.29
CA PRO A 53 -14.30 0.44 -14.78
C PRO A 53 -13.88 -0.84 -14.07
N LYS A 54 -12.92 -1.62 -14.63
CA LYS A 54 -12.40 -2.84 -14.00
C LYS A 54 -11.78 -2.56 -12.64
N PHE A 55 -10.98 -1.50 -12.54
CA PHE A 55 -10.37 -1.09 -11.27
C PHE A 55 -11.44 -0.71 -10.22
N ILE A 56 -12.44 0.08 -10.59
CA ILE A 56 -13.51 0.50 -9.68
C ILE A 56 -14.34 -0.70 -9.22
N ASP A 57 -14.75 -1.55 -10.14
CA ASP A 57 -15.56 -2.74 -9.84
C ASP A 57 -14.78 -3.70 -8.91
N ASP A 58 -13.49 -3.92 -9.16
CA ASP A 58 -12.61 -4.75 -8.32
C ASP A 58 -12.37 -4.13 -6.93
N ASN A 59 -12.14 -2.82 -6.85
CA ASN A 59 -12.04 -2.10 -5.57
C ASN A 59 -13.32 -2.23 -4.76
N ASN A 60 -14.48 -1.91 -5.36
CA ASN A 60 -15.75 -1.90 -4.65
C ASN A 60 -16.19 -3.31 -4.24
N LYS A 61 -15.95 -4.34 -5.07
CA LYS A 61 -16.12 -5.74 -4.69
C LYS A 61 -15.30 -6.10 -3.45
N ARG A 62 -14.03 -5.69 -3.39
CA ARG A 62 -13.18 -5.92 -2.22
C ARG A 62 -13.70 -5.20 -0.97
N ILE A 63 -14.31 -4.02 -1.12
CA ILE A 63 -14.98 -3.35 0.02
C ILE A 63 -16.15 -4.20 0.53
N ASP A 64 -16.96 -4.75 -0.37
CA ASP A 64 -18.11 -5.58 0.00
C ASP A 64 -17.66 -6.87 0.71
N GLU A 65 -16.58 -7.50 0.26
CA GLU A 65 -15.92 -8.63 0.92
C GLU A 65 -15.51 -8.30 2.36
N VAL A 66 -14.84 -7.15 2.57
CA VAL A 66 -14.36 -6.70 3.88
C VAL A 66 -15.53 -6.30 4.82
N LYS A 67 -16.64 -5.81 4.27
CA LYS A 67 -17.86 -5.50 5.05
C LYS A 67 -18.62 -6.75 5.49
N SER A 68 -18.36 -7.92 4.89
CA SER A 68 -19.08 -9.16 5.19
C SER A 68 -18.87 -9.63 6.64
N GLU A 69 -19.90 -10.24 7.23
CA GLU A 69 -19.80 -10.85 8.57
C GLU A 69 -18.79 -11.99 8.63
N ALA A 70 -18.60 -12.69 7.51
CA ALA A 70 -17.57 -13.71 7.36
C ALA A 70 -16.17 -13.11 7.57
N TYR A 71 -15.88 -11.98 6.93
CA TYR A 71 -14.60 -11.29 7.11
C TYR A 71 -14.42 -10.73 8.52
N LYS A 72 -15.47 -10.13 9.11
CA LYS A 72 -15.42 -9.62 10.49
C LYS A 72 -15.10 -10.70 11.52
N LYS A 73 -15.45 -11.97 11.27
CA LYS A 73 -15.02 -13.10 12.11
C LYS A 73 -13.51 -13.36 11.99
N ALA A 74 -12.97 -13.36 10.77
CA ALA A 74 -11.52 -13.50 10.55
C ALA A 74 -10.75 -12.35 11.21
N LEU A 75 -11.22 -11.11 11.03
CA LEU A 75 -10.61 -9.92 11.63
C LEU A 75 -10.53 -10.02 13.15
N ARG A 76 -11.63 -10.44 13.82
CA ARG A 76 -11.61 -10.64 15.29
C ARG A 76 -10.60 -11.69 15.71
N LEU A 77 -10.51 -12.79 14.97
CA LEU A 77 -9.55 -13.85 15.28
C LEU A 77 -8.11 -13.37 15.11
N ALA A 78 -7.82 -12.60 14.05
CA ALA A 78 -6.51 -12.01 13.82
C ALA A 78 -6.11 -11.01 14.91
N LEU A 79 -7.01 -10.09 15.27
CA LEU A 79 -6.76 -9.07 16.30
C LEU A 79 -6.48 -9.70 17.68
N GLN A 80 -7.04 -10.88 17.97
CA GLN A 80 -6.75 -11.62 19.21
C GLN A 80 -5.33 -12.20 19.27
N GLN A 81 -4.61 -12.28 18.15
CA GLN A 81 -3.25 -12.82 18.12
C GLN A 81 -2.21 -11.78 18.55
N PHE A 82 -2.54 -10.48 18.53
CA PHE A 82 -1.59 -9.41 18.83
C PHE A 82 -1.98 -8.68 20.12
N PRO A 83 -1.04 -8.45 21.05
CA PRO A 83 -1.32 -7.67 22.26
C PRO A 83 -1.54 -6.18 21.96
N HIS A 84 -0.98 -5.67 20.86
CA HIS A 84 -1.06 -4.27 20.45
C HIS A 84 -1.34 -4.14 18.96
N LYS A 85 -1.97 -3.03 18.56
CA LYS A 85 -2.20 -2.73 17.14
C LYS A 85 -0.87 -2.52 16.42
N LEU A 86 -0.77 -3.07 15.21
CA LEU A 86 0.41 -2.95 14.37
C LEU A 86 0.29 -1.72 13.47
N PHE A 87 1.38 -0.96 13.35
CA PHE A 87 1.51 0.19 12.48
C PHE A 87 2.79 0.04 11.65
N TRP A 88 2.67 -0.02 10.33
CA TRP A 88 3.77 -0.30 9.43
C TRP A 88 4.25 0.93 8.67
N VAL A 89 5.56 1.01 8.47
CA VAL A 89 6.20 1.88 7.48
C VAL A 89 6.87 0.98 6.43
N LEU A 90 6.29 0.97 5.23
CA LEU A 90 6.67 0.06 4.13
C LEU A 90 7.13 0.82 2.89
N CYS A 91 7.82 0.09 2.02
CA CYS A 91 8.05 0.53 0.65
C CYS A 91 6.74 0.57 -0.15
N LEU A 92 6.70 1.43 -1.18
CA LEU A 92 5.63 1.43 -2.18
C LEU A 92 5.67 0.22 -3.12
N ASP A 93 6.74 -0.59 -3.08
CA ASP A 93 6.90 -1.82 -3.87
C ASP A 93 5.66 -2.73 -3.68
N GLY A 94 4.90 -2.99 -4.74
CA GLY A 94 3.62 -3.70 -4.64
C GLY A 94 3.72 -5.17 -4.27
N ARG A 95 4.95 -5.73 -4.20
CA ARG A 95 5.22 -7.06 -3.63
C ARG A 95 5.33 -7.02 -2.09
N VAL A 96 5.59 -5.84 -1.53
CA VAL A 96 5.72 -5.61 -0.08
C VAL A 96 4.36 -5.15 0.48
N LEU A 97 3.50 -6.13 0.78
CA LEU A 97 2.16 -5.93 1.34
C LEU A 97 2.02 -6.71 2.65
N THR A 98 1.42 -6.11 3.67
CA THR A 98 1.21 -6.75 4.99
C THR A 98 0.46 -8.07 4.91
N ILE A 99 -0.55 -8.16 4.03
CA ILE A 99 -1.29 -9.39 3.77
C ILE A 99 -0.43 -10.51 3.18
N LEU A 100 0.55 -10.17 2.32
CA LEU A 100 1.48 -11.14 1.76
C LEU A 100 2.58 -11.51 2.77
N MET A 101 3.01 -10.53 3.56
CA MET A 101 4.04 -10.70 4.56
C MET A 101 3.56 -11.60 5.71
N TYR A 102 2.34 -11.43 6.22
CA TYR A 102 1.91 -12.19 7.40
C TYR A 102 0.39 -12.40 7.50
N GLY A 103 -0.36 -12.21 6.41
CA GLY A 103 -1.83 -12.30 6.44
C GLY A 103 -2.53 -11.07 7.06
N GLY A 104 -1.81 -9.95 7.21
CA GLY A 104 -2.34 -8.64 7.63
C GLY A 104 -3.34 -8.04 6.64
N SER A 105 -4.55 -8.58 6.60
CA SER A 105 -5.68 -8.09 5.81
C SER A 105 -6.37 -6.87 6.43
N ALA A 106 -7.32 -6.27 5.71
CA ALA A 106 -8.04 -5.06 6.08
C ALA A 106 -8.44 -4.95 7.58
N GLY A 107 -7.93 -3.92 8.26
CA GLY A 107 -8.28 -3.59 9.65
C GLY A 107 -7.46 -4.29 10.73
N ILE A 108 -6.56 -5.22 10.36
CA ILE A 108 -5.60 -5.85 11.29
C ILE A 108 -4.47 -4.87 11.64
N ASP A 109 -3.96 -4.18 10.61
CA ASP A 109 -2.90 -3.20 10.72
C ASP A 109 -3.24 -1.90 10.00
N ASP A 110 -2.45 -0.86 10.28
CA ASP A 110 -2.36 0.33 9.45
C ASP A 110 -0.96 0.38 8.80
N SER A 111 -0.84 0.97 7.62
CA SER A 111 0.45 1.17 6.96
C SER A 111 0.58 2.52 6.27
N ILE A 112 1.80 3.06 6.30
CA ILE A 112 2.25 4.15 5.44
C ILE A 112 3.22 3.58 4.42
N ARG A 113 2.99 3.91 3.14
CA ARG A 113 3.78 3.39 2.02
C ARG A 113 4.43 4.53 1.24
N VAL A 114 5.76 4.57 1.24
CA VAL A 114 6.58 5.59 0.56
C VAL A 114 7.79 4.92 -0.10
N PRO A 115 8.49 5.55 -1.07
CA PRO A 115 9.68 4.94 -1.67
C PRO A 115 10.70 4.51 -0.59
N GLY A 116 11.04 3.22 -0.58
CA GLY A 116 11.96 2.62 0.40
C GLY A 116 11.49 2.62 1.86
N GLY A 117 10.25 3.03 2.16
CA GLY A 117 9.82 3.25 3.55
C GLY A 117 10.59 4.38 4.24
N ILE A 118 11.20 5.30 3.47
CA ILE A 118 11.97 6.42 4.00
C ILE A 118 11.08 7.66 4.12
N LEU A 119 10.70 7.95 5.36
CA LEU A 119 9.94 9.14 5.73
C LEU A 119 10.87 10.35 5.85
N ARG A 120 10.63 11.41 5.07
CA ARG A 120 11.48 12.62 5.06
C ARG A 120 11.24 13.55 6.25
N GLU A 121 10.23 13.23 7.06
CA GLU A 121 9.91 13.85 8.34
C GLU A 121 10.98 13.62 9.41
N PHE A 122 11.85 12.62 9.20
CA PHE A 122 13.02 12.36 10.04
C PHE A 122 14.20 13.21 9.54
N VAL A 123 14.62 14.17 10.36
CA VAL A 123 15.69 15.11 10.02
C VAL A 123 16.86 14.96 10.96
N ARG A 124 18.07 15.13 10.43
CA ARG A 124 19.29 15.11 11.24
C ARG A 124 19.46 16.44 11.97
N GLY A 125 19.53 16.41 13.29
CA GLY A 125 19.77 17.56 14.15
C GLY A 125 21.23 18.00 14.14
N LYS A 126 21.52 19.12 14.82
CA LYS A 126 22.90 19.62 15.00
C LYS A 126 23.79 18.66 15.77
N ASP A 127 23.20 17.80 16.60
CA ASP A 127 23.84 16.72 17.34
C ASP A 127 24.17 15.50 16.46
N GLY A 128 23.83 15.56 15.17
CA GLY A 128 24.01 14.45 14.24
C GLY A 128 23.00 13.33 14.40
N ARG A 129 22.04 13.41 15.33
CA ARG A 129 21.00 12.39 15.54
C ARG A 129 19.74 12.68 14.73
N PHE A 130 18.95 11.65 14.47
CA PHE A 130 17.65 11.83 13.85
C PHE A 130 16.62 12.34 14.85
N HIS A 131 15.76 13.24 14.39
CA HIS A 131 14.62 13.75 15.14
C HIS A 131 13.39 13.71 14.24
N LEU A 132 12.25 13.27 14.79
CA LEU A 132 10.98 13.37 14.10
C LEU A 132 10.44 14.82 14.21
N GLN A 133 10.14 15.43 13.07
CA GLN A 133 9.51 16.76 13.04
C GLN A 133 8.13 16.74 13.71
N LYS A 134 7.97 17.53 14.78
CA LYS A 134 6.80 17.49 15.69
C LYS A 134 5.44 17.65 15.02
N ASP A 135 5.37 18.51 14.00
CA ASP A 135 4.12 18.89 13.31
C ASP A 135 3.98 18.22 11.94
N SER A 136 4.85 17.25 11.65
CA SER A 136 4.80 16.50 10.41
C SER A 136 3.59 15.56 10.33
N VAL A 137 3.24 15.16 9.11
CA VAL A 137 2.12 14.23 8.86
C VAL A 137 2.30 12.93 9.64
N TYR A 138 3.50 12.33 9.58
CA TYR A 138 3.78 11.10 10.31
C TYR A 138 3.65 11.28 11.83
N ALA A 139 4.17 12.38 12.39
CA ALA A 139 4.03 12.66 13.82
C ALA A 139 2.56 12.81 14.27
N GLN A 140 1.70 13.39 13.42
CA GLN A 140 0.27 13.50 13.69
C GLN A 140 -0.43 12.14 13.63
N LEU A 141 -0.08 11.30 12.65
CA LEU A 141 -0.62 9.94 12.52
C LEU A 141 -0.20 9.05 13.69
N LEU A 142 1.07 9.15 14.10
CA LEU A 142 1.60 8.43 15.25
C LEU A 142 0.89 8.81 16.55
N LYS A 143 0.72 10.12 16.79
CA LYS A 143 -0.08 10.61 17.92
C LYS A 143 -1.51 10.07 17.88
N LYS A 144 -2.17 10.17 16.72
CA LYS A 144 -3.52 9.64 16.55
C LYS A 144 -3.60 8.14 16.88
N ALA A 145 -2.65 7.34 16.40
CA ALA A 145 -2.60 5.90 16.67
C ALA A 145 -2.43 5.61 18.17
N LEU A 146 -1.54 6.33 18.86
CA LEU A 146 -1.32 6.18 20.30
C LEU A 146 -2.50 6.66 21.15
N ASP A 147 -3.10 7.79 20.78
CA ASP A 147 -4.21 8.40 21.51
C ASP A 147 -5.46 7.52 21.46
N HIS A 148 -5.70 6.88 20.31
CA HIS A 148 -6.84 5.97 20.09
C HIS A 148 -6.53 4.50 20.41
N SER A 149 -5.30 4.18 20.84
CA SER A 149 -4.96 2.81 21.22
C SER A 149 -5.64 2.44 22.55
N PRO A 150 -6.46 1.37 22.59
CA PRO A 150 -7.13 0.94 23.81
C PRO A 150 -6.16 0.42 24.87
N THR A 151 -4.94 0.03 24.47
CA THR A 151 -3.89 -0.47 25.37
C THR A 151 -2.91 0.63 25.81
N GLY A 152 -3.04 1.84 25.25
CA GLY A 152 -2.04 2.89 25.43
C GLY A 152 -0.71 2.61 24.71
N ALA A 153 -0.63 1.54 23.91
CA ALA A 153 0.57 1.17 23.18
C ALA A 153 0.26 0.69 21.75
N ILE A 154 1.26 0.77 20.88
CA ILE A 154 1.24 0.23 19.51
C ILE A 154 2.56 -0.48 19.22
N ALA A 155 2.56 -1.37 18.23
CA ALA A 155 3.79 -1.91 17.65
C ALA A 155 4.10 -1.16 16.35
N GLU A 156 5.21 -0.44 16.33
CA GLU A 156 5.67 0.29 15.15
C GLU A 156 6.67 -0.58 14.40
N ILE A 157 6.41 -0.83 13.12
CA ILE A 157 7.17 -1.79 12.33
C ILE A 157 7.76 -1.09 11.11
N PHE A 158 9.09 -1.09 11.01
CA PHE A 158 9.81 -0.59 9.84
C PHE A 158 10.42 -1.77 9.10
N ASP A 159 10.01 -1.93 7.85
CA ASP A 159 10.51 -3.02 7.02
C ASP A 159 11.62 -2.52 6.07
N SER A 160 12.76 -3.21 6.07
CA SER A 160 13.87 -3.00 5.13
C SER A 160 13.90 -4.12 4.09
N HIS A 161 12.99 -4.11 3.12
CA HIS A 161 12.88 -5.26 2.21
C HIS A 161 14.12 -5.46 1.32
N VAL A 162 14.40 -6.72 1.01
CA VAL A 162 15.49 -7.13 0.11
C VAL A 162 15.21 -6.61 -1.30
N GLY A 163 16.26 -6.14 -1.98
CA GLY A 163 16.18 -5.73 -3.39
C GLY A 163 15.42 -4.42 -3.65
N CYS A 164 15.32 -3.53 -2.67
CA CYS A 164 14.60 -2.26 -2.81
C CYS A 164 15.15 -1.36 -3.93
N ALA A 165 14.38 -1.20 -5.01
CA ALA A 165 14.75 -0.35 -6.15
C ALA A 165 14.94 1.12 -5.76
N ALA A 166 14.08 1.64 -4.88
CA ALA A 166 14.19 3.02 -4.41
C ALA A 166 15.48 3.25 -3.61
N ARG A 167 15.86 2.30 -2.76
CA ARG A 167 17.11 2.36 -1.99
C ARG A 167 18.34 2.27 -2.89
N LYS A 168 18.32 1.34 -3.84
CA LYS A 168 19.37 1.20 -4.86
C LYS A 168 19.58 2.50 -5.63
N ALA A 169 18.49 3.13 -6.08
CA ALA A 169 18.54 4.40 -6.79
C ALA A 169 19.08 5.55 -5.91
N GLU A 170 18.67 5.60 -4.63
CA GLU A 170 19.19 6.58 -3.67
C GLU A 170 20.71 6.44 -3.47
N GLU A 171 21.21 5.22 -3.26
CA GLU A 171 22.66 4.98 -3.12
C GLU A 171 23.42 5.29 -4.42
N ALA A 172 22.89 4.90 -5.58
CA ALA A 172 23.49 5.20 -6.87
C ALA A 172 23.59 6.71 -7.12
N SER A 173 22.58 7.50 -6.70
CA SER A 173 22.62 8.97 -6.80
C SER A 173 23.73 9.61 -5.96
N ARG A 174 24.26 8.88 -4.98
CA ARG A 174 25.41 9.28 -4.15
C ARG A 174 26.74 8.68 -4.63
N GLY A 175 26.75 8.05 -5.81
CA GLY A 175 27.91 7.35 -6.35
C GLY A 175 28.25 6.04 -5.63
N ARG A 176 27.29 5.43 -4.91
CA ARG A 176 27.48 4.16 -4.19
C ARG A 176 26.69 3.04 -4.86
N TYR A 177 27.32 1.88 -5.01
CA TYR A 177 26.73 0.71 -5.67
C TYR A 177 26.88 -0.53 -4.79
N PRO A 178 26.17 -0.59 -3.64
CA PRO A 178 26.29 -1.70 -2.72
C PRO A 178 25.76 -3.01 -3.32
N GLU A 179 26.44 -4.12 -3.03
CA GLU A 179 26.11 -5.45 -3.57
C GLU A 179 24.72 -5.96 -3.12
N ASP A 180 24.25 -5.52 -1.95
CA ASP A 180 22.94 -5.85 -1.39
C ASP A 180 21.81 -4.90 -1.83
N ASN A 181 22.05 -4.10 -2.87
CA ASN A 181 21.14 -3.03 -3.33
C ASN A 181 20.77 -1.99 -2.25
N GLY A 182 21.59 -1.88 -1.19
CA GLY A 182 21.45 -0.88 -0.14
C GLY A 182 20.74 -1.37 1.12
N LEU A 183 20.50 -2.68 1.26
CA LEU A 183 19.80 -3.28 2.41
C LEU A 183 20.46 -2.92 3.75
N LEU A 184 21.78 -3.05 3.90
CA LEU A 184 22.49 -2.66 5.13
C LEU A 184 22.28 -1.17 5.46
N THR A 185 22.33 -0.32 4.45
CA THR A 185 22.15 1.13 4.67
C THR A 185 20.72 1.43 5.10
N ASP A 186 19.75 0.74 4.52
CA ASP A 186 18.34 0.87 4.88
C ASP A 186 18.05 0.39 6.31
N VAL A 187 18.60 -0.77 6.69
CA VAL A 187 18.54 -1.33 8.04
C VAL A 187 19.05 -0.34 9.08
N LEU A 188 20.21 0.28 8.81
CA LEU A 188 20.82 1.27 9.72
C LEU A 188 20.04 2.58 9.76
N HIS A 189 19.47 3.01 8.63
CA HIS A 189 18.64 4.21 8.55
C HIS A 189 17.37 4.04 9.39
N LYS A 190 16.69 2.89 9.27
CA LYS A 190 15.47 2.59 10.02
C LYS A 190 15.73 2.42 11.52
N LYS A 191 16.88 1.88 11.91
CA LYS A 191 17.34 1.91 13.31
C LYS A 191 17.38 3.35 13.86
N GLN A 192 17.90 4.32 13.09
CA GLN A 192 17.90 5.74 13.50
C GLN A 192 16.50 6.36 13.54
N MET A 193 15.60 5.96 12.63
CA MET A 193 14.21 6.41 12.65
C MET A 193 13.49 5.90 13.90
N PHE A 194 13.71 4.64 14.29
CA PHE A 194 13.17 4.07 15.52
C PHE A 194 13.59 4.85 16.76
N ASP A 195 14.89 5.11 16.92
CA ASP A 195 15.39 5.90 18.06
C ASP A 195 14.70 7.27 18.12
N ALA A 196 14.50 7.92 16.98
CA ALA A 196 13.81 9.20 16.89
C ALA A 196 12.31 9.11 17.23
N VAL A 197 11.64 8.00 16.91
CA VAL A 197 10.25 7.73 17.29
C VAL A 197 10.13 7.55 18.80
N LEU A 198 11.00 6.74 19.41
CA LEU A 198 11.01 6.52 20.85
C LEU A 198 11.25 7.83 21.61
N ASP A 199 12.24 8.62 21.18
CA ASP A 199 12.53 9.94 21.72
C ASP A 199 11.33 10.89 21.61
N PHE A 200 10.64 10.89 20.48
CA PHE A 200 9.46 11.71 20.26
C PHE A 200 8.32 11.33 21.21
N VAL A 201 8.01 10.03 21.33
CA VAL A 201 6.94 9.55 22.22
C VAL A 201 7.27 9.85 23.67
N GLN A 202 8.51 9.64 24.10
CA GLN A 202 8.94 9.98 25.45
C GLN A 202 8.75 11.48 25.73
N LYS A 203 9.12 12.36 24.80
CA LYS A 203 8.95 13.83 24.95
C LYS A 203 7.49 14.27 24.97
N VAL A 204 6.62 13.62 24.20
CA VAL A 204 5.20 14.02 24.06
C VAL A 204 4.34 13.44 25.18
N TYR A 205 4.58 12.19 25.57
CA TYR A 205 3.70 11.44 26.48
C TYR A 205 4.34 11.15 27.84
N ASN A 206 5.62 11.43 28.04
CA ASN A 206 6.31 11.24 29.32
C ASN A 206 6.08 9.84 29.95
N GLY A 207 6.13 8.80 29.12
CA GLY A 207 5.93 7.40 29.51
C GLY A 207 4.48 6.92 29.64
N THR A 208 3.46 7.78 29.46
CA THR A 208 2.04 7.35 29.55
C THR A 208 1.56 6.57 28.33
N LYS A 209 2.32 6.60 27.23
CA LYS A 209 2.08 5.85 26.00
C LYS A 209 3.36 5.13 25.61
N LYS A 210 3.23 3.97 24.94
CA LYS A 210 4.38 3.12 24.60
C LYS A 210 4.39 2.75 23.12
N ILE A 211 5.59 2.53 22.59
CA ILE A 211 5.81 1.96 21.26
C ILE A 211 6.72 0.75 21.40
N PHE A 212 6.34 -0.35 20.75
CA PHE A 212 7.18 -1.52 20.58
C PHE A 212 7.83 -1.48 19.19
N PRO A 213 9.13 -1.16 19.08
CA PRO A 213 9.82 -1.06 17.80
C PRO A 213 10.16 -2.46 17.27
N ILE A 214 9.71 -2.78 16.06
CA ILE A 214 10.02 -4.05 15.41
C ILE A 214 10.62 -3.78 14.03
N GLN A 215 11.88 -4.15 13.84
CA GLN A 215 12.50 -4.09 12.52
C GLN A 215 12.42 -5.45 11.83
N THR A 216 11.86 -5.44 10.61
CA THR A 216 11.82 -6.61 9.72
C THR A 216 12.60 -6.33 8.45
N SER A 217 12.88 -7.38 7.70
CA SER A 217 13.38 -7.27 6.33
C SER A 217 12.75 -8.37 5.49
N PHE A 218 11.66 -8.04 4.82
CA PHE A 218 10.94 -8.96 3.94
C PHE A 218 11.73 -9.22 2.65
N ASP A 219 11.80 -10.47 2.22
CA ASP A 219 12.29 -10.83 0.91
C ASP A 219 11.11 -11.04 -0.06
N PRO A 220 10.82 -10.06 -0.94
CA PRO A 220 9.71 -10.21 -1.88
C PRO A 220 9.95 -11.29 -2.93
N HIS A 221 11.16 -11.85 -3.07
CA HIS A 221 11.43 -12.92 -4.02
C HIS A 221 11.01 -14.30 -3.50
N THR A 222 10.99 -14.47 -2.17
CA THR A 222 10.72 -15.76 -1.52
C THR A 222 9.47 -15.72 -0.64
N GLY A 223 8.99 -14.55 -0.25
CA GLY A 223 7.83 -14.39 0.64
C GLY A 223 8.17 -14.57 2.13
N PHE A 224 9.45 -14.70 2.48
CA PHE A 224 9.90 -14.86 3.86
C PHE A 224 10.55 -13.59 4.40
N LEU A 225 10.47 -13.38 5.71
CA LEU A 225 11.10 -12.25 6.40
C LEU A 225 12.33 -12.68 7.18
N TYR A 226 13.25 -11.74 7.32
CA TYR A 226 14.33 -11.77 8.30
C TYR A 226 13.99 -10.87 9.49
N MET A 227 14.37 -11.30 10.68
CA MET A 227 14.32 -10.51 11.89
C MET A 227 15.67 -10.53 12.60
N GLY A 228 16.10 -9.37 13.12
CA GLY A 228 17.37 -9.23 13.83
C GLY A 228 18.52 -8.63 13.02
N LEU A 229 18.32 -8.22 11.76
CA LEU A 229 19.39 -7.54 11.00
C LEU A 229 19.88 -6.24 11.66
N ALA A 230 19.06 -5.60 12.49
CA ALA A 230 19.43 -4.37 13.21
C ALA A 230 20.24 -4.60 14.49
N THR A 231 20.48 -5.86 14.88
CA THR A 231 21.29 -6.17 16.07
C THR A 231 22.74 -5.82 15.82
N ASP A 232 23.46 -5.48 16.90
CA ASP A 232 24.84 -5.04 16.77
C ASP A 232 25.74 -6.17 16.22
N ASP A 233 25.46 -7.43 16.58
CA ASP A 233 26.16 -8.61 16.06
C ASP A 233 25.95 -8.81 14.55
N ALA A 234 24.72 -8.64 14.07
CA ALA A 234 24.41 -8.78 12.65
C ALA A 234 25.03 -7.65 11.82
N VAL A 235 25.01 -6.42 12.34
CA VAL A 235 25.62 -5.24 11.71
C VAL A 235 27.14 -5.36 11.68
N ALA A 236 27.77 -5.75 12.79
CA ALA A 236 29.22 -5.94 12.87
C ALA A 236 29.68 -6.97 11.85
N TYR A 237 29.01 -8.13 11.81
CA TYR A 237 29.33 -9.18 10.85
C TYR A 237 29.21 -8.71 9.40
N ALA A 238 28.13 -8.01 9.03
CA ALA A 238 27.96 -7.50 7.66
C ALA A 238 29.04 -6.48 7.28
N ARG A 239 29.47 -5.61 8.21
CA ARG A 239 30.58 -4.66 7.98
C ARG A 239 31.91 -5.36 7.72
N GLU A 240 32.19 -6.43 8.47
CA GLU A 240 33.41 -7.23 8.29
C GLU A 240 33.40 -8.05 6.99
N HIS A 241 32.22 -8.37 6.45
CA HIS A 241 32.03 -9.25 5.30
C HIS A 241 31.53 -8.51 4.06
N GLY A 242 32.18 -7.40 3.72
CA GLY A 242 31.91 -6.66 2.48
C GLY A 242 30.93 -5.50 2.62
N ASN A 243 30.55 -5.13 3.86
CA ASN A 243 29.66 -4.01 4.16
C ASN A 243 28.32 -4.10 3.41
N ALA A 244 27.75 -5.31 3.37
CA ALA A 244 26.52 -5.63 2.67
C ALA A 244 25.84 -6.87 3.26
N TYR A 245 24.51 -6.89 3.28
CA TYR A 245 23.71 -8.08 3.56
C TYR A 245 23.44 -8.87 2.26
N THR A 246 24.49 -9.42 1.67
CA THR A 246 24.35 -10.32 0.51
C THR A 246 23.66 -11.62 0.93
N GLU A 247 23.13 -12.38 -0.03
CA GLU A 247 22.51 -13.70 0.22
C GLU A 247 23.42 -14.62 1.05
N LYS A 248 24.73 -14.65 0.72
CA LYS A 248 25.73 -15.43 1.48
C LYS A 248 25.88 -14.96 2.92
N VAL A 249 25.88 -13.63 3.15
CA VAL A 249 25.97 -13.05 4.50
C VAL A 249 24.71 -13.37 5.30
N LEU A 250 23.52 -13.24 4.70
CA LEU A 250 22.23 -13.57 5.33
C LEU A 250 22.16 -15.06 5.71
N ALA A 251 22.56 -15.95 4.81
CA ALA A 251 22.59 -17.39 5.08
C ALA A 251 23.52 -17.75 6.26
N GLU A 252 24.71 -17.16 6.29
CA GLU A 252 25.68 -17.42 7.36
C GLU A 252 25.26 -16.81 8.70
N LEU A 253 24.70 -15.59 8.71
CA LEU A 253 24.09 -14.99 9.90
C LEU A 253 22.95 -15.85 10.48
N THR A 254 22.12 -16.40 9.60
CA THR A 254 21.02 -17.29 9.99
C THR A 254 21.57 -18.59 10.60
N LYS A 255 22.57 -19.20 9.96
CA LYS A 255 23.23 -20.42 10.45
C LYS A 255 23.91 -20.22 11.80
N GLN A 256 24.50 -19.05 12.03
CA GLN A 256 25.11 -18.68 13.32
C GLN A 256 24.08 -18.32 14.40
N GLY A 257 22.78 -18.26 14.07
CA GLY A 257 21.74 -17.86 15.01
C GLY A 257 21.80 -16.39 15.43
N LYS A 258 22.44 -15.53 14.62
CA LYS A 258 22.51 -14.08 14.85
C LYS A 258 21.28 -13.33 14.34
N ILE A 259 20.55 -13.96 13.43
CA ILE A 259 19.27 -13.50 12.89
C ILE A 259 18.31 -14.68 12.76
N ILE A 260 17.02 -14.39 12.64
CA ILE A 260 16.00 -15.37 12.29
C ILE A 260 15.62 -15.18 10.83
N SER A 261 15.62 -16.28 10.08
CA SER A 261 14.92 -16.40 8.80
C SER A 261 13.62 -17.18 9.02
N ALA A 262 12.49 -16.60 8.59
CA ALA A 262 11.21 -17.30 8.61
C ALA A 262 11.18 -18.51 7.66
N GLU A 263 11.99 -18.51 6.61
CA GLU A 263 12.17 -19.68 5.74
C GLU A 263 12.76 -20.86 6.52
N VAL A 264 13.78 -20.61 7.33
CA VAL A 264 14.39 -21.65 8.18
C VAL A 264 13.42 -22.13 9.27
N ILE A 265 12.51 -21.26 9.75
CA ILE A 265 11.41 -21.68 10.62
C ILE A 265 10.45 -22.61 9.87
N ALA A 266 10.05 -22.27 8.65
CA ALA A 266 9.15 -23.08 7.84
C ALA A 266 9.74 -24.46 7.47
N GLU A 267 11.07 -24.57 7.43
CA GLU A 267 11.79 -25.82 7.17
C GLU A 267 12.19 -26.60 8.44
N ASP A 268 11.96 -26.05 9.64
CA ASP A 268 12.13 -26.80 10.89
C ASP A 268 11.21 -28.03 10.90
N THR A 269 11.74 -29.21 11.22
CA THR A 269 10.99 -30.47 11.08
C THR A 269 9.68 -30.49 11.87
N ASN A 270 9.67 -29.91 13.08
CA ASN A 270 8.47 -29.90 13.92
C ASN A 270 7.45 -28.88 13.38
N ILE A 271 7.92 -27.70 13.00
CA ILE A 271 7.06 -26.64 12.45
C ILE A 271 6.50 -27.04 11.08
N LYS A 272 7.32 -27.60 10.19
CA LYS A 272 6.90 -28.04 8.86
C LYS A 272 5.83 -29.12 8.90
N LYS A 273 5.94 -30.06 9.85
CA LYS A 273 4.90 -31.06 10.11
C LYS A 273 3.60 -30.38 10.52
N LEU A 274 3.67 -29.47 11.49
CA LEU A 274 2.51 -28.70 11.94
C LEU A 274 1.86 -27.89 10.81
N PHE A 275 2.67 -27.22 9.97
CA PHE A 275 2.19 -26.49 8.79
C PHE A 275 1.46 -27.41 7.80
N SER A 276 1.96 -28.62 7.60
CA SER A 276 1.33 -29.59 6.69
C SER A 276 -0.05 -30.08 7.17
N GLU A 277 -0.30 -30.10 8.48
CA GLU A 277 -1.59 -30.46 9.07
C GLU A 277 -2.64 -29.36 8.89
N HIS A 278 -2.20 -28.13 8.59
CA HIS A 278 -3.05 -26.95 8.38
C HIS A 278 -2.96 -26.40 6.95
N ASP A 279 -2.49 -27.20 5.99
CA ASP A 279 -2.24 -26.78 4.62
C ASP A 279 -3.51 -26.43 3.83
N PHE A 280 -3.42 -25.40 2.99
CA PHE A 280 -4.46 -25.00 2.05
C PHE A 280 -3.94 -24.09 0.93
N SER A 281 -4.74 -23.94 -0.13
CA SER A 281 -4.46 -22.96 -1.18
C SER A 281 -4.78 -21.56 -0.70
N LEU A 282 -3.74 -20.71 -0.60
CA LEU A 282 -3.88 -19.30 -0.24
C LEU A 282 -4.14 -18.49 -1.52
N ALA A 283 -5.26 -17.78 -1.58
CA ALA A 283 -5.70 -17.11 -2.80
C ALA A 283 -6.27 -15.72 -2.49
N TRP A 284 -5.38 -14.78 -2.17
CA TRP A 284 -5.76 -13.43 -1.73
C TRP A 284 -6.47 -12.59 -2.80
N LYS A 285 -6.22 -12.81 -4.10
CA LYS A 285 -6.91 -12.08 -5.18
C LYS A 285 -8.36 -12.58 -5.35
N THR A 286 -8.57 -13.90 -5.43
CA THR A 286 -9.87 -14.51 -5.80
C THR A 286 -10.75 -14.94 -4.62
N HIS A 287 -10.16 -15.36 -3.50
CA HIS A 287 -10.86 -15.93 -2.34
C HIS A 287 -10.44 -15.21 -1.05
N TYR A 288 -10.52 -13.88 -1.03
CA TYR A 288 -10.00 -13.04 0.05
C TYR A 288 -10.52 -13.41 1.44
N VAL A 289 -11.85 -13.51 1.58
CA VAL A 289 -12.50 -13.76 2.88
C VAL A 289 -12.20 -15.16 3.39
N GLU A 290 -12.29 -16.17 2.53
CA GLU A 290 -11.98 -17.56 2.88
C GLU A 290 -10.49 -17.70 3.26
N SER A 291 -9.59 -17.12 2.46
CA SER A 291 -8.15 -17.11 2.73
C SER A 291 -7.86 -16.49 4.10
N ALA A 292 -8.42 -15.33 4.41
CA ALA A 292 -8.25 -14.67 5.71
C ALA A 292 -8.76 -15.54 6.87
N GLN A 293 -9.93 -16.17 6.72
CA GLN A 293 -10.49 -17.05 7.74
C GLN A 293 -9.60 -18.28 7.99
N ARG A 294 -9.26 -19.01 6.94
CA ARG A 294 -8.46 -20.24 7.03
C ARG A 294 -7.07 -19.95 7.56
N PHE A 295 -6.45 -18.86 7.10
CA PHE A 295 -5.13 -18.44 7.54
C PHE A 295 -5.09 -18.16 9.05
N TRP A 296 -5.96 -17.27 9.54
CA TRP A 296 -5.95 -16.92 10.96
C TRP A 296 -6.44 -18.05 11.87
N GLN A 297 -7.31 -18.93 11.38
CA GLN A 297 -7.69 -20.15 12.09
C GLN A 297 -6.50 -21.11 12.23
N ALA A 298 -5.74 -21.33 11.16
CA ALA A 298 -4.53 -22.14 11.20
C ALA A 298 -3.50 -21.54 12.15
N VAL A 299 -3.18 -20.24 12.05
CA VAL A 299 -2.25 -19.56 12.97
C VAL A 299 -2.70 -19.72 14.42
N ASN A 300 -3.98 -19.51 14.72
CA ASN A 300 -4.52 -19.67 16.08
C ASN A 300 -4.40 -21.12 16.60
N ASN A 301 -4.55 -22.12 15.74
CA ASN A 301 -4.42 -23.52 16.12
C ASN A 301 -2.96 -23.91 16.36
N MET A 302 -2.04 -23.41 15.53
CA MET A 302 -0.62 -23.75 15.59
C MET A 302 0.14 -23.05 16.71
N LYS A 303 -0.35 -21.90 17.19
CA LYS A 303 0.43 -21.02 18.07
C LYS A 303 0.93 -21.70 19.36
N LYS A 304 0.14 -22.61 19.94
CA LYS A 304 0.51 -23.28 21.20
C LYS A 304 1.78 -24.10 21.04
N ASP A 305 1.95 -24.75 19.89
CA ASP A 305 3.06 -25.67 19.63
C ASP A 305 4.20 -24.97 18.90
N ALA A 306 3.90 -23.98 18.04
CA ALA A 306 4.89 -23.25 17.26
C ALA A 306 5.57 -22.11 18.02
N LEU A 307 4.81 -21.30 18.79
CA LEU A 307 5.37 -20.11 19.44
C LEU A 307 6.52 -20.44 20.41
N PRO A 308 6.49 -21.49 21.24
CA PRO A 308 7.62 -21.80 22.12
C PRO A 308 8.95 -21.99 21.36
N ILE A 309 8.91 -22.63 20.19
CA ILE A 309 10.10 -22.84 19.35
C ILE A 309 10.63 -21.50 18.80
N ILE A 310 9.72 -20.62 18.37
CA ILE A 310 10.04 -19.31 17.80
C ILE A 310 10.54 -18.35 18.90
N GLU A 311 9.90 -18.34 20.06
CA GLU A 311 10.26 -17.52 21.21
C GLU A 311 11.67 -17.84 21.73
N GLU A 312 12.07 -19.11 21.77
CA GLU A 312 13.44 -19.46 22.18
C GLU A 312 14.48 -18.91 21.19
N LYS A 313 14.20 -18.95 19.88
CA LYS A 313 15.07 -18.32 18.87
C LYS A 313 15.12 -16.79 19.06
N LEU A 314 13.99 -16.16 19.36
CA LEU A 314 13.92 -14.72 19.64
C LEU A 314 14.72 -14.33 20.88
N LYS A 315 14.58 -15.06 21.99
CA LYS A 315 15.33 -14.82 23.23
C LYS A 315 16.84 -15.03 23.06
N ALA A 316 17.27 -15.87 22.12
CA ALA A 316 18.68 -16.04 21.80
C ALA A 316 19.28 -14.77 21.16
N ILE A 317 18.54 -14.12 20.25
CA ILE A 317 18.99 -12.92 19.51
C ILE A 317 18.70 -11.63 20.26
N PHE A 318 17.65 -11.62 21.08
CA PHE A 318 17.23 -10.48 21.90
C PHE A 318 17.22 -10.90 23.38
N PRO A 319 18.38 -10.97 24.06
CA PRO A 319 18.46 -11.48 25.43
C PRO A 319 17.60 -10.74 26.44
N TYR A 320 17.29 -9.46 26.21
CA TYR A 320 16.42 -8.67 27.07
C TYR A 320 14.97 -9.19 27.12
N LEU A 321 14.53 -9.95 26.10
CA LEU A 321 13.21 -10.61 26.07
C LEU A 321 13.11 -11.82 27.00
N LYS A 322 14.20 -12.23 27.66
CA LYS A 322 14.19 -13.32 28.66
C LYS A 322 13.54 -12.90 29.98
N ASP A 323 13.38 -11.61 30.23
CA ASP A 323 12.73 -11.12 31.44
C ASP A 323 11.21 -11.36 31.39
N GLY A 324 10.80 -12.55 31.81
CA GLY A 324 9.40 -12.94 31.92
C GLY A 324 8.63 -12.24 33.05
N SER A 325 9.25 -11.35 33.83
CA SER A 325 8.55 -10.55 34.83
C SER A 325 8.08 -9.19 34.29
N ASN A 326 8.69 -8.71 33.20
CA ASN A 326 8.36 -7.45 32.58
C ASN A 326 7.30 -7.63 31.48
N LYS A 327 6.10 -7.12 31.73
CA LYS A 327 4.97 -7.18 30.80
C LYS A 327 5.30 -6.62 29.41
N ASP A 328 6.06 -5.53 29.33
CA ASP A 328 6.42 -4.91 28.05
C ASP A 328 7.32 -5.85 27.23
N MET A 329 8.26 -6.54 27.88
CA MET A 329 9.14 -7.51 27.21
C MET A 329 8.35 -8.75 26.75
N GLN A 330 7.34 -9.17 27.52
CA GLN A 330 6.43 -10.25 27.12
C GLN A 330 5.55 -9.86 25.93
N ASP A 331 4.97 -8.66 25.96
CA ASP A 331 4.12 -8.16 24.88
C ASP A 331 4.96 -8.00 23.59
N GLU A 332 6.20 -7.50 23.67
CA GLU A 332 7.14 -7.43 22.54
C GLU A 332 7.52 -8.81 22.00
N LEU A 333 7.84 -9.77 22.88
CA LEU A 333 8.14 -11.14 22.50
C LEU A 333 6.96 -11.78 21.75
N ALA A 334 5.74 -11.62 22.27
CA ALA A 334 4.53 -12.14 21.64
C ALA A 334 4.29 -11.52 20.26
N LEU A 335 4.45 -10.20 20.12
CA LEU A 335 4.34 -9.50 18.82
C LEU A 335 5.32 -10.09 17.79
N LYS A 336 6.61 -10.19 18.14
CA LYS A 336 7.64 -10.72 17.24
C LYS A 336 7.39 -12.19 16.89
N ALA A 337 6.98 -13.01 17.86
CA ALA A 337 6.77 -14.43 17.67
C ALA A 337 5.57 -14.72 16.75
N VAL A 338 4.46 -14.00 16.92
CA VAL A 338 3.28 -14.13 16.05
C VAL A 338 3.58 -13.63 14.63
N LEU A 339 4.31 -12.51 14.48
CA LEU A 339 4.73 -12.02 13.15
C LEU A 339 5.59 -13.05 12.41
N LEU A 340 6.55 -13.67 13.11
CA LEU A 340 7.41 -14.71 12.53
C LEU A 340 6.62 -15.98 12.18
N LEU A 341 5.73 -16.44 13.06
CA LEU A 341 4.87 -17.59 12.79
C LEU A 341 3.99 -17.35 11.55
N ALA A 342 3.31 -16.21 11.52
CA ALA A 342 2.40 -15.85 10.45
C ALA A 342 3.15 -15.68 9.12
N ASN A 343 4.33 -15.05 9.10
CA ASN A 343 5.13 -14.96 7.88
C ASN A 343 5.67 -16.32 7.43
N ALA A 344 6.23 -17.13 8.34
CA ALA A 344 6.73 -18.47 7.98
C ALA A 344 5.62 -19.34 7.38
N PHE A 345 4.41 -19.26 7.94
CA PHE A 345 3.26 -19.98 7.40
C PHE A 345 2.75 -19.41 6.08
N SER A 346 2.68 -18.08 5.93
CA SER A 346 2.34 -17.42 4.66
C SER A 346 3.30 -17.85 3.54
N GLY A 347 4.60 -17.72 3.79
CA GLY A 347 5.63 -18.15 2.85
C GLY A 347 5.58 -19.65 2.55
N TYR A 348 5.28 -20.51 3.54
CA TYR A 348 5.07 -21.94 3.32
C TYR A 348 3.92 -22.21 2.34
N LEU A 349 2.74 -21.62 2.56
CA LEU A 349 1.57 -21.85 1.71
C LEU A 349 1.81 -21.34 0.28
N GLU A 350 2.38 -20.14 0.15
CA GLU A 350 2.62 -19.48 -1.14
C GLU A 350 3.72 -20.16 -1.97
N ASN A 351 4.68 -20.86 -1.34
CA ASN A 351 5.73 -21.58 -2.06
C ASN A 351 5.39 -23.07 -2.32
N LYS A 352 4.38 -23.63 -1.64
CA LYS A 352 4.05 -25.07 -1.73
C LYS A 352 3.07 -25.40 -2.86
N HIS A 353 2.19 -24.47 -3.24
CA HIS A 353 1.14 -24.68 -4.26
C HIS A 353 1.44 -23.91 -5.55
N PRO A 354 2.50 -24.25 -6.31
CA PRO A 354 2.84 -23.55 -7.55
C PRO A 354 1.83 -23.76 -8.68
N GLU A 355 0.86 -24.67 -8.52
CA GLU A 355 -0.11 -25.06 -9.55
C GLU A 355 -1.15 -23.97 -9.86
N ILE A 356 -1.07 -22.83 -9.16
CA ILE A 356 -1.90 -21.62 -9.37
C ILE A 356 -1.13 -20.57 -10.21
N LEU A 357 0.12 -20.83 -10.57
CA LEU A 357 0.93 -19.95 -11.42
C LEU A 357 0.67 -20.26 -12.89
N ASP A 358 -0.22 -19.47 -13.47
CA ASP A 358 -0.48 -19.47 -14.90
C ASP A 358 0.81 -19.12 -15.68
N GLY A 359 1.20 -19.99 -16.62
CA GLY A 359 2.04 -19.61 -17.76
C GLY A 359 3.56 -19.62 -17.58
N LYS A 360 4.20 -20.79 -17.81
CA LYS A 360 5.14 -21.04 -18.93
C LYS A 360 5.82 -22.42 -18.74
N LYS A 361 5.48 -23.37 -19.61
CA LYS A 361 6.18 -24.66 -19.72
C LYS A 361 7.60 -24.40 -20.21
N GLY A 362 8.62 -24.71 -19.40
CA GLY A 362 9.97 -24.96 -19.91
C GLY A 362 11.16 -24.34 -19.17
N GLU A 363 10.97 -23.47 -18.18
CA GLU A 363 12.10 -22.89 -17.44
C GLU A 363 12.48 -23.72 -16.21
N LYS A 364 13.79 -23.82 -15.95
CA LYS A 364 14.35 -24.53 -14.78
C LYS A 364 13.69 -24.00 -13.51
N LYS A 365 12.98 -24.89 -12.81
CA LYS A 365 12.30 -24.62 -11.54
C LYS A 365 13.31 -24.03 -10.54
N SER A 366 13.21 -22.74 -10.25
CA SER A 366 13.82 -22.15 -9.06
C SER A 366 13.28 -22.86 -7.82
N ARG A 367 14.08 -22.89 -6.74
CA ARG A 367 13.72 -23.54 -5.47
C ARG A 367 12.46 -22.92 -4.82
N HIS A 368 12.07 -21.73 -5.26
CA HIS A 368 10.89 -20.96 -4.83
C HIS A 368 10.07 -20.53 -6.05
N GLN A 369 8.77 -20.78 -6.00
CA GLN A 369 7.78 -20.29 -6.97
C GLN A 369 6.76 -19.45 -6.19
N TYR A 370 7.21 -18.29 -5.71
CA TYR A 370 6.38 -17.34 -4.97
C TYR A 370 5.56 -16.47 -5.93
N ALA A 371 4.23 -16.53 -5.81
CA ALA A 371 3.30 -15.91 -6.77
C ALA A 371 3.41 -14.38 -6.87
N TYR A 372 3.94 -13.73 -5.84
CA TYR A 372 4.09 -12.28 -5.78
C TYR A 372 5.56 -11.86 -5.91
N GLY A 373 6.43 -12.76 -6.42
CA GLY A 373 7.86 -12.50 -6.61
C GLY A 373 8.18 -11.44 -7.65
N VAL A 374 7.24 -11.18 -8.55
CA VAL A 374 7.36 -10.33 -9.72
C VAL A 374 6.37 -9.16 -9.62
N HIS A 375 6.78 -8.00 -10.13
CA HIS A 375 5.93 -6.82 -10.23
C HIS A 375 4.88 -6.99 -11.33
N GLU A 376 3.61 -6.78 -10.99
CA GLU A 376 2.46 -6.91 -11.91
C GLU A 376 1.58 -5.65 -11.89
N GLU A 377 2.08 -4.51 -11.39
CA GLU A 377 1.27 -3.30 -11.27
C GLU A 377 1.01 -2.67 -12.65
N GLU A 378 -0.28 -2.47 -12.96
CA GLU A 378 -0.79 -1.94 -14.25
C GLU A 378 -1.05 -0.43 -14.23
N GLY A 379 -1.20 0.13 -13.03
CA GLY A 379 -1.51 1.54 -12.79
C GLY A 379 -1.09 2.01 -11.40
N ILE A 380 -1.56 3.20 -11.02
CA ILE A 380 -1.20 3.85 -9.76
C ILE A 380 -2.46 4.25 -8.99
N LYS A 381 -2.48 3.99 -7.69
CA LYS A 381 -3.52 4.44 -6.76
C LYS A 381 -2.92 5.39 -5.73
N VAL A 382 -3.39 6.63 -5.70
CA VAL A 382 -3.02 7.61 -4.67
C VAL A 382 -4.09 7.60 -3.59
N THR A 383 -3.73 7.22 -2.37
CA THR A 383 -4.70 6.96 -1.30
C THR A 383 -4.08 7.02 0.09
N GLU A 384 -4.90 6.96 1.14
CA GLU A 384 -4.48 6.85 2.55
C GLU A 384 -4.66 5.41 3.09
N GLY A 385 -4.90 4.45 2.21
CA GLY A 385 -5.00 3.02 2.55
C GLY A 385 -5.80 2.23 1.52
N GLY A 386 -6.02 0.95 1.78
CA GLY A 386 -6.81 0.09 0.91
C GLY A 386 -6.71 -1.36 1.35
N TYR A 387 -7.34 -2.26 0.59
CA TYR A 387 -7.42 -3.68 0.93
C TYR A 387 -6.80 -4.57 -0.17
N PRO A 388 -5.51 -4.40 -0.49
CA PRO A 388 -4.83 -5.24 -1.49
C PRO A 388 -4.72 -6.72 -1.00
N PRO A 389 -4.32 -7.66 -1.88
CA PRO A 389 -4.09 -7.50 -3.32
C PRO A 389 -5.41 -7.50 -4.09
N GLN A 390 -5.41 -6.79 -5.22
CA GLN A 390 -6.54 -6.65 -6.13
C GLN A 390 -6.25 -7.46 -7.41
N HIS A 391 -7.28 -7.78 -8.20
CA HIS A 391 -7.09 -8.31 -9.55
C HIS A 391 -6.42 -7.27 -10.43
N VAL A 392 -6.88 -6.02 -10.37
CA VAL A 392 -6.20 -4.89 -11.01
C VAL A 392 -5.11 -4.38 -10.06
N SER A 393 -3.89 -4.85 -10.26
CA SER A 393 -2.76 -4.50 -9.41
C SER A 393 -2.29 -3.07 -9.67
N THR A 394 -2.02 -2.31 -8.59
CA THR A 394 -1.56 -0.92 -8.68
C THR A 394 -0.51 -0.61 -7.64
N PHE A 395 0.43 0.28 -7.97
CA PHE A 395 1.29 0.90 -6.96
C PHE A 395 0.44 1.79 -6.07
N SER A 396 0.53 1.63 -4.75
CA SER A 396 -0.20 2.46 -3.79
C SER A 396 0.71 3.57 -3.25
N LEU A 397 0.37 4.82 -3.54
CA LEU A 397 1.10 6.01 -3.09
C LEU A 397 0.35 6.70 -1.97
N PHE A 398 1.06 7.07 -0.90
CA PHE A 398 0.47 7.75 0.24
C PHE A 398 0.09 9.20 -0.06
N SER A 399 -1.20 9.53 0.06
CA SER A 399 -1.76 10.80 -0.44
C SER A 399 -1.52 12.02 0.46
N LEU A 400 -1.17 11.83 1.73
CA LEU A 400 -1.01 12.94 2.69
C LEU A 400 0.33 13.68 2.56
N ILE A 401 1.30 13.14 1.82
CA ILE A 401 2.59 13.81 1.56
C ILE A 401 2.51 14.55 0.21
N GLU A 402 1.59 15.51 0.11
CA GLU A 402 1.18 16.14 -1.15
C GLU A 402 2.35 16.76 -1.93
N LYS A 403 3.27 17.45 -1.23
CA LYS A 403 4.44 18.11 -1.87
C LYS A 403 5.40 17.13 -2.56
N LYS A 404 5.33 15.84 -2.25
CA LYS A 404 6.18 14.79 -2.85
C LYS A 404 5.42 13.90 -3.83
N LEU A 405 4.10 14.06 -3.89
CA LEU A 405 3.25 13.27 -4.77
C LEU A 405 3.68 13.32 -6.25
N PRO A 406 4.09 14.47 -6.83
CA PRO A 406 4.62 14.52 -8.20
C PRO A 406 5.78 13.54 -8.45
N ALA A 407 6.80 13.55 -7.60
CA ALA A 407 7.98 12.71 -7.76
C ALA A 407 7.67 11.21 -7.53
N HIS A 408 6.75 10.91 -6.60
CA HIS A 408 6.32 9.53 -6.35
C HIS A 408 5.52 8.96 -7.53
N LEU A 409 4.65 9.78 -8.14
CA LEU A 409 3.89 9.41 -9.33
C LEU A 409 4.82 9.13 -10.53
N GLU A 410 5.83 9.96 -10.75
CA GLU A 410 6.81 9.74 -11.82
C GLU A 410 7.57 8.42 -11.64
N LEU A 411 8.05 8.14 -10.42
CA LEU A 411 8.74 6.89 -10.13
C LEU A 411 7.82 5.68 -10.38
N ALA A 412 6.59 5.71 -9.86
CA ALA A 412 5.64 4.62 -10.07
C ALA A 412 5.26 4.47 -11.55
N ALA A 413 5.11 5.56 -12.29
CA ALA A 413 4.81 5.52 -13.73
C ALA A 413 5.95 4.86 -14.52
N LEU A 414 7.21 5.16 -14.19
CA LEU A 414 8.37 4.50 -14.80
C LEU A 414 8.37 2.99 -14.52
N LEU A 415 8.03 2.58 -13.31
CA LEU A 415 7.94 1.16 -12.95
C LEU A 415 6.82 0.45 -13.71
N VAL A 416 5.64 1.06 -13.83
CA VAL A 416 4.54 0.51 -14.66
C VAL A 416 4.99 0.35 -16.11
N ARG A 417 5.69 1.35 -16.69
CA ARG A 417 6.22 1.22 -18.06
C ARG A 417 7.23 0.08 -18.19
N SER A 418 8.11 -0.10 -17.19
CA SER A 418 9.04 -1.24 -17.15
C SER A 418 8.28 -2.57 -17.12
N ASN A 419 7.24 -2.68 -16.29
CA ASN A 419 6.40 -3.89 -16.23
C ASN A 419 5.77 -4.22 -17.59
N ARG A 420 5.30 -3.21 -18.34
CA ARG A 420 4.77 -3.39 -19.71
C ARG A 420 5.85 -3.85 -20.69
N LEU A 421 7.03 -3.21 -20.67
CA LEU A 421 8.16 -3.56 -21.55
C LEU A 421 8.66 -4.99 -21.33
N GLU A 422 8.62 -5.44 -20.09
CA GLU A 422 9.08 -6.76 -19.67
C GLU A 422 7.98 -7.83 -19.73
N GLU A 423 6.83 -7.51 -20.31
CA GLU A 423 5.69 -8.43 -20.49
C GLU A 423 5.16 -9.03 -19.18
N ARG A 424 5.37 -8.33 -18.05
CA ARG A 424 4.88 -8.77 -16.73
C ARG A 424 3.40 -8.50 -16.53
N ILE A 425 2.83 -7.61 -17.34
CA ILE A 425 1.41 -7.28 -17.36
C ILE A 425 0.88 -7.38 -18.78
N GLN A 426 -0.32 -7.94 -18.91
CA GLN A 426 -0.99 -8.11 -20.19
C GLN A 426 -1.98 -6.97 -20.41
N ASP A 427 -2.09 -6.51 -21.65
CA ASP A 427 -3.16 -5.59 -22.03
C ASP A 427 -4.49 -6.33 -22.12
N HIS A 428 -5.29 -6.24 -21.05
CA HIS A 428 -6.63 -6.85 -21.00
C HIS A 428 -7.62 -6.24 -22.00
N SER A 429 -7.32 -5.08 -22.57
CA SER A 429 -8.14 -4.45 -23.60
C SER A 429 -7.89 -5.02 -25.00
N GLY A 430 -6.78 -5.75 -25.18
CA GLY A 430 -6.37 -6.37 -26.45
C GLY A 430 -5.97 -5.36 -27.53
N ASN A 431 -5.71 -4.10 -27.17
CA ASN A 431 -5.36 -3.03 -28.09
C ASN A 431 -3.86 -2.99 -28.42
N PHE A 432 -3.00 -3.47 -27.52
CA PHE A 432 -1.56 -3.47 -27.69
C PHE A 432 -0.99 -4.89 -27.74
N THR A 433 -0.38 -5.25 -28.87
CA THR A 433 0.29 -6.56 -29.06
C THR A 433 1.82 -6.48 -29.01
N ASP A 434 2.40 -5.28 -29.20
CA ASP A 434 3.84 -5.02 -29.00
C ASP A 434 4.09 -4.41 -27.60
N PRO A 435 4.93 -5.03 -26.76
CA PRO A 435 5.32 -4.49 -25.46
C PRO A 435 5.88 -3.07 -25.51
N LYS A 436 6.58 -2.69 -26.59
CA LYS A 436 7.13 -1.33 -26.74
C LYS A 436 6.07 -0.28 -27.03
N GLU A 437 4.99 -0.66 -27.69
CA GLU A 437 3.81 0.19 -27.89
C GLU A 437 3.02 0.31 -26.60
N PHE A 438 2.75 -0.81 -25.91
CA PHE A 438 2.02 -0.80 -24.65
C PHE A 438 2.74 0.02 -23.56
N ALA A 439 4.07 -0.07 -23.53
CA ALA A 439 4.89 0.74 -22.65
C ALA A 439 4.78 2.25 -22.87
N LYS A 440 4.30 2.71 -24.03
CA LYS A 440 4.03 4.13 -24.33
C LYS A 440 2.58 4.53 -24.06
N ALA A 441 1.66 3.57 -23.93
CA ALA A 441 0.26 3.84 -23.59
C ALA A 441 0.15 4.64 -22.27
N PRO A 442 -0.94 5.39 -22.04
CA PRO A 442 -1.12 6.16 -20.84
C PRO A 442 -1.00 5.32 -19.57
N ILE A 443 -0.48 5.93 -18.51
CA ILE A 443 -0.50 5.33 -17.17
C ILE A 443 -1.78 5.76 -16.47
N PRO A 444 -2.69 4.83 -16.14
CA PRO A 444 -3.89 5.17 -15.40
C PRO A 444 -3.52 5.42 -13.93
N VAL A 445 -4.00 6.54 -13.41
CA VAL A 445 -3.82 6.96 -12.03
C VAL A 445 -5.19 7.19 -11.41
N VAL A 446 -5.47 6.61 -10.24
CA VAL A 446 -6.70 6.88 -9.47
C VAL A 446 -6.34 7.68 -8.24
N MET A 447 -6.82 8.93 -8.17
CA MET A 447 -6.61 9.85 -7.05
C MET A 447 -7.80 9.79 -6.10
N GLN A 448 -7.64 9.13 -4.96
CA GLN A 448 -8.72 8.94 -3.99
C GLN A 448 -8.68 9.99 -2.87
N GLU A 449 -9.81 10.65 -2.64
CA GLU A 449 -10.07 11.38 -1.40
C GLU A 449 -11.07 10.58 -0.54
N ILE A 450 -10.69 10.27 0.70
CA ILE A 450 -11.50 9.47 1.62
C ILE A 450 -12.27 10.39 2.57
N ILE A 451 -13.59 10.28 2.56
CA ILE A 451 -14.46 11.01 3.48
C ILE A 451 -14.67 10.18 4.75
N ARG A 452 -14.10 10.66 5.86
CA ARG A 452 -14.06 9.93 7.15
C ARG A 452 -15.25 10.20 8.07
N ASP A 453 -16.34 10.72 7.53
CA ASP A 453 -17.56 10.98 8.30
C ASP A 453 -18.53 9.81 8.11
N ASP A 454 -18.67 8.99 9.16
CA ASP A 454 -19.55 7.82 9.19
C ASP A 454 -21.03 8.18 9.37
N ARG A 455 -21.34 9.48 9.59
CA ARG A 455 -22.71 9.99 9.71
C ARG A 455 -23.35 10.31 8.36
N LEU A 456 -22.58 10.28 7.26
CA LEU A 456 -23.11 10.47 5.92
C LEU A 456 -24.07 9.33 5.55
N LEU A 457 -25.25 9.69 5.08
CA LEU A 457 -26.29 8.76 4.66
C LEU A 457 -26.17 8.49 3.15
N ASP A 458 -26.78 7.40 2.68
CA ASP A 458 -26.85 7.12 1.24
C ASP A 458 -27.53 8.26 0.45
N ALA A 459 -28.45 9.00 1.09
CA ALA A 459 -29.06 10.19 0.49
C ALA A 459 -28.04 11.30 0.18
N ASP A 460 -27.02 11.50 1.04
CA ASP A 460 -25.96 12.49 0.82
C ASP A 460 -25.09 12.10 -0.39
N TRP A 461 -24.80 10.80 -0.52
CA TRP A 461 -24.06 10.26 -1.67
C TRP A 461 -24.87 10.33 -2.96
N ASN A 462 -26.14 9.92 -2.92
CA ASN A 462 -27.04 10.02 -4.07
C ASN A 462 -27.17 11.48 -4.57
N ALA A 463 -27.13 12.46 -3.67
CA ALA A 463 -27.17 13.86 -4.05
C ALA A 463 -25.94 14.27 -4.87
N VAL A 464 -24.72 13.92 -4.42
CA VAL A 464 -23.49 14.27 -5.15
C VAL A 464 -23.30 13.47 -6.44
N GLU A 465 -23.74 12.22 -6.46
CA GLU A 465 -23.64 11.32 -7.63
C GLU A 465 -24.48 11.78 -8.82
N ARG A 466 -25.58 12.50 -8.56
CA ARG A 466 -26.50 13.05 -9.57
C ARG A 466 -26.11 14.43 -10.10
N ILE A 467 -25.13 15.09 -9.47
CA ILE A 467 -24.65 16.39 -9.94
C ILE A 467 -23.90 16.21 -11.25
N ASP A 468 -24.23 17.05 -12.24
CA ASP A 468 -23.43 17.15 -13.45
C ASP A 468 -22.17 17.98 -13.18
N TRP A 469 -21.03 17.28 -13.20
CA TRP A 469 -19.70 17.84 -13.03
C TRP A 469 -18.98 18.09 -14.38
N SER A 470 -19.63 17.90 -15.52
CA SER A 470 -18.98 17.96 -16.84
C SER A 470 -18.37 19.33 -17.18
N ASP A 471 -18.91 20.41 -16.62
CA ASP A 471 -18.39 21.77 -16.72
C ASP A 471 -17.12 22.00 -15.90
N LEU A 472 -16.87 21.22 -14.84
CA LEU A 472 -15.64 21.33 -14.03
C LEU A 472 -14.38 21.20 -14.89
N ALA A 473 -14.44 20.37 -15.94
CA ALA A 473 -13.33 20.17 -16.87
C ALA A 473 -13.10 21.36 -17.82
N ARG A 474 -14.07 22.29 -17.91
CA ARG A 474 -14.08 23.45 -18.83
C ARG A 474 -13.81 24.79 -18.13
N ILE A 475 -13.77 24.80 -16.81
CA ILE A 475 -13.48 26.00 -16.00
C ILE A 475 -12.05 25.98 -15.49
N ASN A 476 -11.49 27.16 -15.22
CA ASN A 476 -10.13 27.33 -14.66
C ASN A 476 -10.13 27.11 -13.15
N TRP A 477 -10.56 25.92 -12.73
CA TRP A 477 -10.72 25.55 -11.32
C TRP A 477 -9.41 25.71 -10.54
N ASP A 478 -8.26 25.43 -11.14
CA ASP A 478 -6.96 25.49 -10.46
C ASP A 478 -6.53 26.91 -10.09
N HIS A 479 -7.03 27.92 -10.82
CA HIS A 479 -6.79 29.34 -10.56
C HIS A 479 -7.83 29.98 -9.64
N MET A 480 -8.96 29.31 -9.39
CA MET A 480 -9.97 29.80 -8.44
C MET A 480 -9.42 29.81 -7.01
N SER A 481 -9.62 30.91 -6.31
CA SER A 481 -9.47 31.02 -4.86
C SER A 481 -10.38 30.03 -4.13
N TYR A 482 -10.14 29.82 -2.83
CA TYR A 482 -11.02 28.96 -2.03
C TYR A 482 -12.46 29.48 -2.04
N GLU A 483 -12.67 30.78 -1.86
CA GLU A 483 -14.01 31.39 -1.85
C GLU A 483 -14.73 31.24 -3.20
N GLU A 484 -14.06 31.48 -4.32
CA GLU A 484 -14.64 31.29 -5.66
C GLU A 484 -15.04 29.84 -5.91
N PHE A 485 -14.21 28.89 -5.48
CA PHE A 485 -14.48 27.48 -5.67
C PHE A 485 -15.58 26.95 -4.73
N ASP A 486 -15.64 27.47 -3.51
CA ASP A 486 -16.72 27.16 -2.56
C ASP A 486 -18.07 27.65 -3.12
N ASN A 487 -18.12 28.88 -3.65
CA ASN A 487 -19.30 29.40 -4.35
C ASN A 487 -19.70 28.55 -5.56
N TYR A 488 -18.71 28.04 -6.31
CA TYR A 488 -18.96 27.10 -7.41
C TYR A 488 -19.60 25.80 -6.90
N ILE A 489 -19.09 25.19 -5.82
CA ILE A 489 -19.68 23.98 -5.23
C ILE A 489 -21.12 24.24 -4.77
N GLU A 490 -21.37 25.36 -4.09
CA GLU A 490 -22.73 25.75 -3.64
C GLU A 490 -23.70 25.92 -4.83
N SER A 491 -23.22 26.45 -5.96
CA SER A 491 -24.03 26.60 -7.18
C SER A 491 -24.50 25.26 -7.78
N LYS A 492 -23.83 24.15 -7.45
CA LYS A 492 -24.20 22.80 -7.91
C LYS A 492 -25.35 22.17 -7.13
N GLY A 493 -25.72 22.75 -5.99
CA GLY A 493 -26.81 22.30 -5.15
C GLY A 493 -26.38 22.00 -3.71
N LYS A 494 -27.32 21.47 -2.93
CA LYS A 494 -27.08 21.15 -1.51
C LYS A 494 -26.20 19.90 -1.40
N ILE A 495 -24.94 20.11 -1.06
CA ILE A 495 -23.95 19.07 -0.80
C ILE A 495 -23.62 19.06 0.70
N ALA A 496 -23.53 17.87 1.29
CA ALA A 496 -23.12 17.74 2.69
C ALA A 496 -21.70 18.31 2.90
N GLN A 497 -21.48 19.08 3.97
CA GLN A 497 -20.19 19.75 4.23
C GLN A 497 -18.97 18.82 4.18
N PRO A 498 -19.00 17.58 4.72
CA PRO A 498 -17.87 16.66 4.59
C PRO A 498 -17.51 16.33 3.13
N ILE A 499 -18.51 16.25 2.24
CA ILE A 499 -18.34 16.04 0.80
C ILE A 499 -17.74 17.27 0.15
N ALA A 500 -18.27 18.47 0.39
CA ALA A 500 -17.70 19.72 -0.11
C ALA A 500 -16.22 19.87 0.28
N ASN A 501 -15.89 19.62 1.55
CA ASN A 501 -14.52 19.66 2.06
C ASN A 501 -13.60 18.65 1.33
N ALA A 502 -14.11 17.47 0.98
CA ALA A 502 -13.35 16.47 0.24
C ALA A 502 -13.10 16.90 -1.22
N ILE A 503 -14.09 17.51 -1.88
CA ILE A 503 -13.94 18.08 -3.23
C ILE A 503 -12.83 19.15 -3.22
N ILE A 504 -12.80 20.04 -2.23
CA ILE A 504 -11.77 21.09 -2.07
C ILE A 504 -10.37 20.48 -1.85
N LYS A 505 -10.27 19.44 -1.03
CA LYS A 505 -8.99 18.73 -0.82
C LYS A 505 -8.51 18.04 -2.10
N LEU A 506 -9.43 17.41 -2.83
CA LEU A 506 -9.11 16.78 -4.11
C LEU A 506 -8.65 17.83 -5.13
N LYS A 507 -9.34 18.97 -5.25
CA LYS A 507 -8.88 20.13 -6.03
C LYS A 507 -7.45 20.52 -5.69
N ARG A 508 -7.13 20.67 -4.39
CA ARG A 508 -5.79 21.04 -3.94
C ARG A 508 -4.73 20.03 -4.40
N LYS A 509 -4.99 18.73 -4.21
CA LYS A 509 -4.09 17.65 -4.65
C LYS A 509 -3.90 17.66 -6.17
N MET A 510 -4.97 17.84 -6.93
CA MET A 510 -4.92 17.95 -8.38
C MET A 510 -4.12 19.19 -8.81
N GLY A 511 -4.33 20.35 -8.19
CA GLY A 511 -3.56 21.57 -8.46
C GLY A 511 -2.05 21.40 -8.21
N ILE A 512 -1.65 20.65 -7.19
CA ILE A 512 -0.24 20.38 -6.89
C ILE A 512 0.44 19.55 -7.99
N ILE A 513 -0.25 18.57 -8.58
CA ILE A 513 0.33 17.74 -9.64
C ILE A 513 0.28 18.43 -11.01
N PHE A 514 -0.68 19.34 -11.23
CA PHE A 514 -0.80 20.15 -12.44
C PHE A 514 0.01 21.46 -12.43
N ASP A 515 0.74 21.75 -11.35
CA ASP A 515 1.65 22.90 -11.25
C ASP A 515 2.73 22.82 -12.35
N ALA A 516 2.77 23.83 -13.22
CA ALA A 516 3.66 23.91 -14.37
C ALA A 516 5.16 23.86 -14.02
N GLN A 517 5.52 24.19 -12.77
CA GLN A 517 6.90 24.08 -12.28
C GLN A 517 7.30 22.63 -11.99
N ARG A 518 6.37 21.67 -12.10
CA ARG A 518 6.61 20.25 -11.87
C ARG A 518 6.81 19.52 -13.19
N THR A 519 7.80 18.65 -13.20
CA THR A 519 8.11 17.75 -14.32
C THR A 519 6.91 16.90 -14.75
N ILE A 520 6.10 16.46 -13.77
CA ILE A 520 4.93 15.61 -14.04
C ILE A 520 3.81 16.35 -14.80
N ALA A 521 3.72 17.67 -14.69
CA ALA A 521 2.61 18.42 -15.25
C ALA A 521 2.55 18.29 -16.79
N HIS A 522 3.71 18.22 -17.45
CA HIS A 522 3.79 17.92 -18.88
C HIS A 522 3.20 16.54 -19.23
N HIS A 523 3.47 15.51 -18.42
CA HIS A 523 2.92 14.18 -18.65
C HIS A 523 1.40 14.14 -18.46
N LEU A 524 0.87 14.92 -17.53
CA LEU A 524 -0.57 15.02 -17.31
C LEU A 524 -1.25 15.79 -18.45
N VAL A 525 -0.71 16.96 -18.83
CA VAL A 525 -1.20 17.76 -19.97
C VAL A 525 -1.13 16.97 -21.28
N ASN A 526 -0.08 16.15 -21.45
CA ASN A 526 0.08 15.34 -22.64
C ASN A 526 -0.69 14.01 -22.62
N HIS A 527 -1.42 13.73 -21.53
CA HIS A 527 -2.11 12.46 -21.29
C HIS A 527 -1.17 11.23 -21.35
N ASP A 528 0.13 11.39 -21.05
CA ASP A 528 1.05 10.27 -20.77
C ASP A 528 0.68 9.57 -19.47
N GLN A 529 0.07 10.32 -18.57
CA GLN A 529 -0.57 9.85 -17.35
C GLN A 529 -1.98 10.45 -17.32
N VAL A 530 -2.99 9.63 -17.03
CA VAL A 530 -4.38 10.07 -16.92
C VAL A 530 -4.86 9.83 -15.51
N VAL A 531 -5.19 10.91 -14.80
CA VAL A 531 -5.62 10.87 -13.41
C VAL A 531 -7.14 10.92 -13.35
N LEU A 532 -7.76 9.87 -12.81
CA LEU A 532 -9.17 9.80 -12.46
C LEU A 532 -9.34 10.23 -11.00
N PRO A 533 -9.85 11.45 -10.72
CA PRO A 533 -10.09 11.92 -9.37
C PRO A 533 -11.41 11.35 -8.87
N VAL A 534 -11.39 10.72 -7.69
CA VAL A 534 -12.57 10.05 -7.13
C VAL A 534 -12.79 10.39 -5.67
N LEU A 535 -14.06 10.50 -5.30
CA LEU A 535 -14.50 10.53 -3.91
C LEU A 535 -14.81 9.12 -3.44
N THR A 536 -14.37 8.83 -2.22
CA THR A 536 -14.60 7.55 -1.56
C THR A 536 -15.21 7.73 -0.18
N ASP A 537 -16.07 6.79 0.22
CA ASP A 537 -16.64 6.78 1.56
C ASP A 537 -15.61 6.35 2.63
N HIS A 538 -16.01 6.35 3.91
CA HIS A 538 -15.15 5.97 5.02
C HIS A 538 -14.61 4.53 4.91
N SER A 539 -15.30 3.68 4.15
CA SER A 539 -14.93 2.29 3.89
C SER A 539 -14.00 2.12 2.69
N ARG A 540 -13.70 3.22 1.97
CA ARG A 540 -12.96 3.29 0.71
C ARG A 540 -13.73 2.81 -0.53
N ARG A 541 -15.07 2.74 -0.47
CA ARG A 541 -15.91 2.52 -1.68
C ARG A 541 -15.86 3.77 -2.53
N ILE A 542 -15.56 3.62 -3.82
CA ILE A 542 -15.59 4.71 -4.79
C ILE A 542 -17.04 5.00 -5.12
N ARG A 543 -17.45 6.27 -4.93
CA ARG A 543 -18.83 6.73 -5.07
C ARG A 543 -19.03 7.72 -6.20
N CYS A 544 -18.04 8.58 -6.46
CA CYS A 544 -18.17 9.64 -7.47
C CYS A 544 -16.84 9.94 -8.16
N VAL A 545 -16.89 10.23 -9.46
CA VAL A 545 -15.78 10.75 -10.26
C VAL A 545 -15.95 12.26 -10.45
N LEU A 546 -14.87 13.01 -10.24
CA LEU A 546 -14.83 14.47 -10.42
C LEU A 546 -13.82 14.82 -11.51
N PRO A 547 -14.23 15.39 -12.66
CA PRO A 547 -13.34 15.58 -13.81
C PRO A 547 -12.46 16.83 -13.64
N PHE A 548 -11.59 16.84 -12.62
CA PHE A 548 -10.51 17.82 -12.47
C PHE A 548 -9.45 17.58 -13.55
N VAL A 549 -9.65 18.18 -14.71
CA VAL A 549 -8.75 18.10 -15.86
C VAL A 549 -8.14 19.48 -16.11
N LYS A 550 -6.86 19.51 -16.46
CA LYS A 550 -6.18 20.70 -16.98
C LYS A 550 -5.68 20.43 -18.39
N LEU A 551 -5.97 21.38 -19.28
CA LEU A 551 -5.82 21.23 -20.72
C LEU A 551 -4.78 22.24 -21.26
N GLY A 552 -3.50 21.93 -21.12
CA GLY A 552 -2.41 22.83 -21.53
C GLY A 552 -1.90 23.74 -20.42
N PHE A 553 -0.81 24.46 -20.70
CA PHE A 553 -0.38 25.62 -19.92
C PHE A 553 -0.83 26.86 -20.69
N GLU A 554 -1.60 27.73 -20.04
CA GLU A 554 -1.93 29.07 -20.57
C GLU A 554 -0.69 29.98 -20.59
#